data_AF-A0A060BQR5-F1
#
_entry.id   AF-A0A060BQR5-F1
#
_cell.length_a   1.000
_cell.length_b   1.000
_cell.length_c   1.000
_cell.angle_alpha   90.00
_cell.angle_beta   90.00
_cell.angle_gamma   90.00
#
_symmetry.space_group_name_H-M   'P 1'
#
loop_
_entity.id
_entity.type
_entity.pdbx_description
1 polymer ?
#
loop_
_entity_poly.entity_id
_entity_poly.type
_entity_poly.pdbx_seq_one_letter_code
_entity_poly.pdbx_strand_id
1 'polypeptide(L)'
;YCKAAPSPKHYEPCIFNRFEGWEMETYSSLLNAGRMDRSGQYHAENISIRGKGVIQGGGATLGNAMVSSKGMRSRGRLICLMNCRNVCIQGLTIQDSPCWTIHYIYSRDLTLYDLTINSTVRN
;
A
#
# COMPACT_ATOMS: atom_id res chain seq x y z
N TYR A 1 5.91 15.88 -3.11
CA TYR A 1 6.70 14.70 -3.49
C TYR A 1 6.82 13.82 -2.25
N CYS A 2 6.41 12.55 -2.31
CA CYS A 2 6.46 11.60 -1.19
C CYS A 2 7.35 10.41 -1.59
N LYS A 3 8.29 10.02 -0.71
CA LYS A 3 9.29 8.98 -1.00
C LYS A 3 9.44 8.00 0.15
N ALA A 4 9.50 6.71 -0.17
CA ALA A 4 9.78 5.62 0.75
C ALA A 4 11.16 5.74 1.43
N ALA A 5 11.20 5.39 2.71
CA ALA A 5 12.44 5.12 3.42
C ALA A 5 13.08 3.83 2.87
N PRO A 6 14.43 3.74 2.81
CA PRO A 6 15.11 2.63 2.14
C PRO A 6 15.20 1.35 2.98
N SER A 7 14.94 1.42 4.29
CA SER A 7 15.10 0.27 5.20
C SER A 7 13.76 -0.32 5.62
N PRO A 8 13.60 -1.68 5.61
CA PRO A 8 12.41 -2.36 6.11
C PRO A 8 12.01 -1.99 7.54
N LYS A 9 12.97 -1.57 8.38
CA LYS A 9 12.73 -1.18 9.78
C LYS A 9 11.74 -0.01 9.92
N HIS A 10 11.66 0.88 8.93
CA HIS A 10 10.70 1.98 8.93
C HIS A 10 9.25 1.54 8.68
N TYR A 11 9.05 0.30 8.28
CA TYR A 11 7.75 -0.30 8.00
C TYR A 11 7.35 -1.30 9.08
N GLU A 12 8.06 -1.30 10.20
CA GLU A 12 7.67 -2.01 11.42
C GLU A 12 6.91 -1.06 12.38
N PRO A 13 5.99 -1.58 13.22
CA PRO A 13 5.57 -2.99 13.29
C PRO A 13 4.85 -3.45 12.01
N CYS A 14 4.88 -4.77 11.78
CA CYS A 14 4.03 -5.36 10.76
C CYS A 14 2.55 -5.15 11.14
N ILE A 15 1.69 -5.05 10.13
CA ILE A 15 0.25 -4.85 10.32
C ILE A 15 -0.52 -6.00 9.69
N PHE A 16 -1.60 -6.39 10.36
CA PHE A 16 -2.50 -7.43 9.87
C PHE A 16 -3.27 -6.95 8.63
N ASN A 17 -3.03 -7.60 7.49
CA ASN A 17 -3.63 -7.29 6.20
C ASN A 17 -3.71 -8.57 5.33
N ARG A 18 -3.78 -8.44 3.99
CA ARG A 18 -3.74 -9.59 3.07
C ARG A 18 -2.54 -9.61 2.14
N PHE A 19 -1.98 -10.81 1.96
CA PHE A 19 -0.99 -11.13 0.94
C PHE A 19 -1.41 -12.37 0.14
N GLU A 20 -1.49 -12.28 -1.19
CA GLU A 20 -1.96 -13.36 -2.09
C GLU A 20 -3.26 -14.04 -1.65
N GLY A 21 -4.17 -13.26 -1.05
CA GLY A 21 -5.44 -13.75 -0.53
C GLY A 21 -5.40 -14.28 0.90
N TRP A 22 -4.23 -14.48 1.50
CA TRP A 22 -4.06 -14.89 2.90
C TRP A 22 -4.15 -13.69 3.84
N GLU A 23 -4.93 -13.81 4.91
CA GLU A 23 -4.93 -12.84 6.02
C GLU A 23 -3.72 -13.11 6.92
N MET A 24 -2.80 -12.15 7.01
CA MET A 24 -1.53 -12.31 7.72
C MET A 24 -0.88 -10.96 8.03
N GLU A 25 0.16 -10.96 8.87
CA GLU A 25 0.97 -9.77 9.10
C GLU A 25 2.01 -9.58 8.00
N THR A 26 2.10 -8.34 7.48
CA THR A 26 3.15 -7.91 6.55
C THR A 26 3.74 -6.60 7.03
N TYR A 27 4.89 -6.19 6.48
CA TYR A 27 5.38 -4.83 6.67
C TYR A 27 4.28 -3.81 6.35
N SER A 28 4.25 -2.72 7.12
CA SER A 28 3.40 -1.57 6.82
C SER A 28 3.70 -1.04 5.42
N SER A 29 2.68 -0.48 4.75
CA SER A 29 2.87 0.15 3.43
C SER A 29 3.42 1.57 3.59
N LEU A 30 3.84 2.22 2.50
CA LEU A 30 4.22 3.64 2.59
C LEU A 30 3.05 4.49 3.06
N LEU A 31 1.86 4.25 2.50
CA LEU A 31 0.60 4.84 2.96
C LEU A 31 -0.35 3.71 3.41
N ASN A 32 -0.90 3.85 4.61
CA ASN A 32 -1.91 2.94 5.15
C ASN A 32 -3.14 3.74 5.58
N ALA A 33 -4.33 3.21 5.32
CA ALA A 33 -5.57 3.73 5.87
C ALA A 33 -6.49 2.62 6.34
N GLY A 34 -7.12 2.84 7.49
CA GLY A 34 -8.00 1.89 8.15
C GLY A 34 -7.28 0.67 8.73
N ARG A 35 -8.07 -0.32 9.12
CA ARG A 35 -7.62 -1.57 9.75
C ARG A 35 -8.45 -2.72 9.20
N MET A 36 -7.82 -3.87 8.97
CA MET A 36 -8.55 -5.03 8.45
C MET A 36 -9.54 -5.60 9.47
N ASP A 37 -10.80 -5.74 9.06
CA ASP A 37 -11.84 -6.46 9.78
C ASP A 37 -12.86 -7.04 8.78
N ARG A 38 -12.96 -8.37 8.71
CA ARG A 38 -13.82 -9.06 7.74
C ARG A 38 -15.31 -8.89 8.02
N SER A 39 -15.67 -8.70 9.28
CA SER A 39 -17.05 -8.58 9.78
C SER A 39 -17.45 -7.15 10.14
N GLY A 40 -16.46 -6.27 10.17
CA GLY A 40 -16.60 -4.94 10.73
C GLY A 40 -17.17 -3.90 9.79
N GLN A 41 -17.35 -2.73 10.39
CA GLN A 41 -17.67 -1.50 9.69
C GLN A 41 -16.45 -0.93 8.94
N TYR A 42 -16.65 0.20 8.28
CA TYR A 42 -15.53 0.96 7.73
C TYR A 42 -14.74 1.63 8.86
N HIS A 43 -13.42 1.62 8.75
CA HIS A 43 -12.49 2.16 9.76
C HIS A 43 -11.85 3.48 9.33
N ALA A 44 -11.96 3.82 8.05
CA ALA A 44 -11.56 5.12 7.55
C ALA A 44 -12.48 5.54 6.40
N GLU A 45 -12.96 6.78 6.43
CA GLU A 45 -13.92 7.29 5.46
C GLU A 45 -13.52 8.67 4.95
N ASN A 46 -13.99 9.04 3.77
CA ASN A 46 -13.82 10.37 3.17
C ASN A 46 -12.33 10.74 2.96
N ILE A 47 -11.59 9.82 2.35
CA ILE A 47 -10.15 9.99 2.10
C ILE A 47 -9.93 10.57 0.70
N SER A 48 -9.09 11.61 0.61
CA SER A 48 -8.70 12.23 -0.65
C SER A 48 -7.18 12.34 -0.74
N ILE A 49 -6.58 11.70 -1.75
CA ILE A 49 -5.15 11.81 -2.07
C ILE A 49 -5.04 12.30 -3.51
N ARG A 50 -4.86 13.61 -3.69
CA ARG A 50 -4.96 14.26 -5.02
C ARG A 50 -3.80 15.21 -5.28
N GLY A 51 -3.60 15.51 -6.55
CA GLY A 51 -2.63 16.49 -7.04
C GLY A 51 -1.75 15.89 -8.12
N LYS A 52 -0.81 16.68 -8.64
CA LYS A 52 0.10 16.29 -9.74
C LYS A 52 1.47 15.80 -9.25
N GLY A 53 1.53 15.41 -7.98
CA GLY A 53 2.77 15.01 -7.31
C GLY A 53 3.15 13.56 -7.58
N VAL A 54 4.36 13.20 -7.14
CA VAL A 54 4.87 11.83 -7.20
C VAL A 54 4.81 11.16 -5.83
N ILE A 55 4.36 9.91 -5.81
CA ILE A 55 4.53 8.95 -4.71
C ILE A 55 5.50 7.87 -5.21
N GLN A 56 6.69 7.82 -4.62
CA GLN A 56 7.77 6.93 -5.02
C GLN A 56 8.08 5.93 -3.92
N GLY A 57 7.97 4.63 -4.23
CA GLY A 57 8.36 3.55 -3.32
C GLY A 57 9.87 3.29 -3.31
N GLY A 58 10.25 2.15 -2.72
CA GLY A 58 11.64 1.69 -2.65
C GLY A 58 12.02 0.63 -3.70
N GLY A 59 11.10 0.30 -4.60
CA GLY A 59 11.28 -0.64 -5.71
C GLY A 59 11.71 -2.02 -5.28
N ALA A 60 12.35 -2.74 -6.21
CA ALA A 60 12.87 -4.09 -5.98
C ALA A 60 13.90 -4.12 -4.83
N THR A 61 14.68 -3.06 -4.63
CA THR A 61 15.65 -2.99 -3.53
C THR A 61 14.97 -3.13 -2.18
N LEU A 62 13.95 -2.31 -1.90
CA LEU A 62 13.19 -2.41 -0.65
C LEU A 62 12.39 -3.71 -0.58
N GLY A 63 11.75 -4.11 -1.69
CA GLY A 63 10.99 -5.36 -1.76
C GLY A 63 11.85 -6.59 -1.42
N ASN A 64 13.04 -6.70 -2.00
CA ASN A 64 13.98 -7.78 -1.74
C ASN A 64 14.50 -7.74 -0.30
N ALA A 65 14.78 -6.55 0.24
CA ALA A 65 15.19 -6.42 1.64
C ALA A 65 14.11 -6.90 2.62
N MET A 66 12.84 -6.59 2.35
CA MET A 66 11.71 -7.12 3.12
C MET A 66 11.62 -8.65 3.02
N VAL A 67 11.75 -9.20 1.80
CA VAL A 67 11.74 -10.66 1.57
C VAL A 67 12.88 -11.35 2.32
N SER A 68 14.09 -10.82 2.24
CA SER A 68 15.24 -11.37 2.96
C SER A 68 15.05 -11.34 4.47
N SER A 69 14.30 -10.36 5.00
CA SER A 69 14.11 -10.21 6.44
C SER A 69 12.97 -11.05 7.02
N LYS A 70 11.84 -11.21 6.31
CA LYS A 70 10.63 -11.86 6.84
C LYS A 70 9.91 -12.79 5.84
N GLY A 71 10.52 -13.10 4.71
CA GLY A 71 10.01 -14.04 3.71
C GLY A 71 9.16 -13.40 2.60
N MET A 72 8.83 -14.19 1.58
CA MET A 72 8.22 -13.71 0.33
C MET A 72 6.92 -12.90 0.54
N ARG A 73 6.07 -13.37 1.45
CA ARG A 73 4.74 -12.79 1.75
C ARG A 73 4.77 -11.68 2.80
N SER A 74 5.94 -11.15 3.13
CA SER A 74 6.08 -10.08 4.13
C SER A 74 6.03 -8.67 3.55
N ARG A 75 6.20 -8.50 2.23
CA ARG A 75 6.38 -7.17 1.62
C ARG A 75 5.17 -6.26 1.87
N GLY A 76 5.45 -5.03 2.26
CA GLY A 76 4.47 -3.95 2.30
C GLY A 76 4.09 -3.49 0.89
N ARG A 77 2.93 -2.84 0.76
CA ARG A 77 2.50 -2.22 -0.51
C ARG A 77 3.04 -0.80 -0.59
N LEU A 78 2.79 -0.13 -1.71
CA LEU A 78 2.97 1.32 -1.76
C LEU A 78 1.79 2.03 -1.07
N ILE A 79 0.55 1.68 -1.43
CA ILE A 79 -0.67 2.19 -0.78
C ILE A 79 -1.54 0.99 -0.37
N CYS A 80 -1.90 0.90 0.92
CA CYS A 80 -2.80 -0.13 1.45
C CYS A 80 -4.01 0.50 2.16
N LEU A 81 -5.19 0.22 1.65
CA LEU A 81 -6.48 0.70 2.17
C LEU A 81 -7.24 -0.51 2.72
N MET A 82 -7.66 -0.47 3.98
CA MET A 82 -8.34 -1.57 4.64
C MET A 82 -9.63 -1.05 5.26
N ASN A 83 -10.76 -1.69 4.95
CA ASN A 83 -12.07 -1.28 5.45
C ASN A 83 -12.34 0.22 5.23
N CYS A 84 -12.03 0.74 4.05
CA CYS A 84 -12.21 2.15 3.74
C CYS A 84 -13.53 2.40 2.98
N ARG A 85 -14.11 3.59 3.15
CA ARG A 85 -15.26 4.06 2.35
C ARG A 85 -15.03 5.44 1.77
N ASN A 86 -15.54 5.69 0.57
CA ASN A 86 -15.49 7.01 -0.07
C ASN A 86 -14.05 7.54 -0.18
N VAL A 87 -13.25 6.84 -1.00
CA VAL A 87 -11.83 7.15 -1.23
C VAL A 87 -11.63 7.68 -2.64
N CYS A 88 -10.95 8.81 -2.77
CA CYS A 88 -10.54 9.39 -4.04
C CYS A 88 -9.02 9.48 -4.14
N ILE A 89 -8.42 8.87 -5.16
CA ILE A 89 -6.99 9.05 -5.51
C ILE A 89 -6.90 9.58 -6.93
N GLN A 90 -6.33 10.77 -7.12
CA GLN A 90 -6.36 11.42 -8.44
C GLN A 90 -5.08 12.18 -8.81
N GLY A 91 -4.66 12.04 -10.06
CA GLY A 91 -3.73 12.96 -10.73
C GLY A 91 -2.25 12.66 -10.47
N LEU A 92 -1.98 11.64 -9.67
CA LEU A 92 -0.65 11.35 -9.13
C LEU A 92 0.16 10.48 -10.09
N THR A 93 1.47 10.69 -10.06
CA THR A 93 2.43 9.71 -10.55
C THR A 93 2.82 8.77 -9.42
N ILE A 94 2.65 7.48 -9.61
CA ILE A 94 2.91 6.44 -8.62
C ILE A 94 3.96 5.51 -9.21
N GLN A 95 5.10 5.37 -8.53
CA GLN A 95 6.22 4.62 -9.08
C GLN A 95 7.01 3.84 -8.05
N ASP A 96 7.79 2.87 -8.54
CA ASP A 96 8.77 2.11 -7.76
C ASP A 96 8.16 1.44 -6.52
N SER A 97 6.97 0.87 -6.63
CA SER A 97 6.36 0.10 -5.53
C SER A 97 7.24 -1.07 -5.08
N PRO A 98 7.40 -1.34 -3.77
CA PRO A 98 8.14 -2.51 -3.29
C PRO A 98 7.41 -3.85 -3.49
N CYS A 99 6.12 -3.80 -3.78
CA CYS A 99 5.24 -4.95 -4.08
C CYS A 99 3.99 -4.46 -4.83
N TRP A 100 2.79 -4.91 -4.48
CA TRP A 100 1.54 -4.39 -5.08
C TRP A 100 1.43 -2.88 -4.86
N THR A 101 1.09 -2.16 -5.94
CA THR A 101 1.12 -0.69 -5.96
C THR A 101 0.00 -0.10 -5.11
N ILE A 102 -1.25 -0.43 -5.40
CA ILE A 102 -2.41 0.03 -4.64
C ILE A 102 -3.23 -1.21 -4.29
N HIS A 103 -3.49 -1.43 -3.01
CA HIS A 103 -4.25 -2.57 -2.53
C HIS A 103 -5.38 -2.10 -1.61
N TYR A 104 -6.61 -2.39 -2.00
CA TYR A 104 -7.81 -2.09 -1.23
C TYR A 104 -8.48 -3.39 -0.78
N ILE A 105 -8.69 -3.52 0.53
CA ILE A 105 -9.23 -4.71 1.19
C ILE A 105 -10.53 -4.32 1.88
N TYR A 106 -11.61 -5.08 1.67
CA TYR A 106 -12.93 -4.87 2.30
C TYR A 106 -13.44 -3.42 2.24
N SER A 107 -13.13 -2.72 1.15
CA SER A 107 -13.41 -1.29 0.99
C SER A 107 -14.53 -1.06 -0.04
N ARG A 108 -15.26 0.05 0.08
CA ARG A 108 -16.38 0.42 -0.81
C ARG A 108 -16.25 1.87 -1.29
N ASP A 109 -16.81 2.18 -2.45
CA ASP A 109 -16.85 3.54 -3.02
C ASP A 109 -15.45 4.14 -3.20
N LEU A 110 -14.62 3.52 -4.05
CA LEU A 110 -13.27 3.99 -4.37
C LEU A 110 -13.21 4.49 -5.82
N THR A 111 -12.75 5.72 -6.02
CA THR A 111 -12.53 6.32 -7.33
C THR A 111 -11.06 6.66 -7.50
N LEU A 112 -10.40 5.98 -8.45
CA LEU A 112 -9.00 6.17 -8.75
C LEU A 112 -8.86 6.51 -10.24
N TYR A 113 -8.39 7.70 -10.55
CA TYR A 113 -8.37 8.21 -11.93
C TYR A 113 -7.24 9.22 -12.17
N ASP A 114 -6.90 9.44 -13.45
CA ASP A 114 -5.77 10.28 -13.86
C ASP A 114 -4.44 9.88 -13.20
N LEU A 115 -4.23 8.59 -12.97
CA LEU A 115 -3.01 8.07 -12.35
C LEU A 115 -2.01 7.62 -13.42
N THR A 116 -0.76 8.02 -13.26
CA THR A 116 0.36 7.41 -13.99
C THR A 116 1.01 6.37 -13.09
N ILE A 117 0.97 5.09 -13.45
CA ILE A 117 1.55 4.01 -12.64
C ILE A 117 2.74 3.38 -13.37
N ASN A 118 3.94 3.54 -12.80
CA ASN A 118 5.20 3.04 -13.35
C ASN A 118 5.90 2.11 -12.35
N SER A 119 5.75 0.80 -12.50
CA SER A 119 6.46 -0.18 -11.66
C SER A 119 6.80 -1.44 -12.43
N THR A 120 8.01 -1.95 -12.24
CA THR A 120 8.54 -3.16 -12.88
C THR A 120 8.81 -4.29 -11.89
N VAL A 121 8.44 -4.11 -10.62
CA VAL A 121 8.68 -5.09 -9.56
C VAL A 121 7.79 -6.32 -9.75
N ARG A 122 8.40 -7.51 -9.67
CA ARG A 122 7.69 -8.79 -9.76
C ARG A 122 7.09 -9.18 -8.41
N ASN A 123 5.88 -9.74 -8.45
CA ASN A 123 5.17 -10.21 -7.27
C ASN A 123 5.28 -11.71 -7.14
#